data_AF-I9KFA4-F1
#
_entry.id   AF-I9KFA4-F1
#
_cell.length_a   1.000
_cell.length_b   1.000
_cell.length_c   1.000
_cell.angle_alpha   90.00
_cell.angle_beta   90.00
_cell.angle_gamma   90.00
#
_symmetry.space_group_name_H-M   'P 1'
#
loop_
_entity.id
_entity.type
_entity.pdbx_description
1 polymer ?
#
loop_
_entity_poly.entity_id
_entity_poly.type
_entity_poly.pdbx_seq_one_letter_code
_entity_poly.pdbx_strand_id
1 'polypeptide(L)' 'MAAAANTLEDERELLVGCIEDAFEAIRLLPGLDANGPALVWLADHLLDARRQTAKES' A
#
# COMPACT_ATOMS: atom_id res chain seq x y z
N MET A 1 19.86 -14.95 -10.50
CA MET A 1 19.60 -13.50 -10.61
C MET A 1 18.15 -13.15 -10.93
N ALA A 2 17.40 -13.96 -11.71
CA ALA A 2 16.00 -13.67 -12.03
C ALA A 2 15.03 -13.72 -10.83
N ALA A 3 15.21 -14.64 -9.89
CA ALA A 3 14.28 -14.79 -8.75
C ALA A 3 14.20 -13.55 -7.85
N ALA A 4 15.32 -12.85 -7.62
CA ALA A 4 15.37 -11.64 -6.79
C ALA A 4 14.78 -10.40 -7.49
N ALA A 5 14.78 -10.39 -8.83
CA ALA A 5 14.15 -9.32 -9.60
C ALA A 5 12.62 -9.41 -9.48
N ASN A 6 12.07 -10.63 -9.61
CA ASN A 6 10.64 -10.87 -9.40
C ASN A 6 10.18 -10.47 -8.00
N THR A 7 10.95 -10.77 -6.94
CA THR A 7 10.55 -10.41 -5.57
C THR A 7 10.50 -8.90 -5.33
N LEU A 8 11.36 -8.12 -5.99
CA LEU A 8 11.35 -6.66 -5.89
C LEU A 8 10.21 -6.05 -6.70
N GLU A 9 9.90 -6.63 -7.86
CA GLU A 9 8.74 -6.23 -8.66
C GLU A 9 7.43 -6.52 -7.93
N ASP A 10 7.30 -7.71 -7.33
CA ASP A 10 6.14 -8.11 -6.52
C ASP A 10 5.97 -7.19 -5.29
N GLU A 11 7.06 -6.89 -4.57
CA GLU A 11 7.01 -5.98 -3.41
C GLU A 11 6.65 -4.55 -3.85
N ARG A 12 7.15 -4.11 -5.01
CA ARG A 12 6.80 -2.79 -5.57
C ARG A 12 5.33 -2.74 -5.95
N GLU A 13 4.80 -3.75 -6.61
CA GLU A 13 3.38 -3.80 -6.98
C GLU A 13 2.48 -3.80 -5.75
N LEU A 14 2.86 -4.54 -4.70
CA LEU A 14 2.16 -4.52 -3.42
C LEU A 14 2.10 -3.11 -2.83
N LEU A 15 3.25 -2.43 -2.76
CA LEU A 15 3.34 -1.06 -2.25
C LEU A 15 2.51 -0.07 -3.08
N VAL A 16 2.60 -0.15 -4.41
CA VAL A 16 1.82 0.70 -5.32
C VAL A 16 0.33 0.49 -5.08
N GLY A 17 -0.13 -0.76 -5.02
CA GLY A 17 -1.54 -1.05 -4.76
C GLY A 17 -2.03 -0.53 -3.41
N CYS A 18 -1.21 -0.60 -2.35
CA CYS A 18 -1.55 -0.02 -1.05
C CYS A 18 -1.67 1.52 -1.10
N ILE A 19 -0.80 2.19 -1.87
CA ILE A 19 -0.86 3.64 -2.05
C ILE A 19 -2.09 4.05 -2.87
N GLU A 20 -2.40 3.32 -3.94
CA GLU A 20 -3.58 3.56 -4.77
C GLU A 20 -4.88 3.44 -3.96
N ASP A 21 -5.03 2.35 -3.20
CA ASP A 21 -6.17 2.12 -2.32
C ASP A 21 -6.30 3.23 -1.26
N ALA A 22 -5.19 3.62 -0.64
CA ALA A 22 -5.18 4.68 0.37
C ALA A 22 -5.56 6.04 -0.22
N PHE A 23 -5.06 6.36 -1.42
CA PHE A 23 -5.38 7.60 -2.13
C PHE A 23 -6.87 7.68 -2.47
N GLU A 24 -7.41 6.59 -3.00
CA GLU A 24 -8.84 6.47 -3.33
C GLU A 24 -9.73 6.61 -2.09
N ALA A 25 -9.32 6.07 -0.95
CA ALA A 25 -10.05 6.24 0.30
C ALA A 25 -10.00 7.69 0.81
N ILE A 26 -8.83 8.33 0.79
CA ILE A 26 -8.64 9.67 1.36
C ILE A 26 -9.27 10.75 0.49
N ARG A 27 -9.25 10.63 -0.85
CA ARG A 27 -9.87 11.64 -1.73
C ARG A 27 -11.38 11.79 -1.48
N LEU A 28 -12.01 10.80 -0.86
CA LEU A 28 -13.43 10.82 -0.51
C LEU A 28 -13.71 11.52 0.84
N LEU A 29 -12.66 11.82 1.62
CA LEU A 29 -12.77 12.44 2.94
C LEU A 29 -12.57 13.95 2.85
N PRO A 30 -13.59 14.77 3.16
CA PRO A 30 -13.47 16.22 3.11
C PRO A 30 -12.50 16.72 4.20
N GLY A 31 -11.63 17.65 3.81
CA GLY A 31 -10.66 18.28 4.72
C GLY A 31 -9.36 17.50 4.92
N LEU A 32 -9.19 16.35 4.27
CA LEU A 32 -7.89 15.66 4.20
C LEU A 32 -7.17 15.98 2.90
N ASP A 33 -5.84 16.13 3.01
CA ASP A 33 -4.95 16.16 1.85
C ASP A 33 -4.66 14.73 1.37
N ALA A 34 -5.08 14.43 0.14
CA ALA A 34 -4.88 13.14 -0.50
C ALA A 34 -3.41 12.81 -0.80
N ASN A 35 -2.51 13.80 -0.76
CA ASN A 35 -1.06 13.60 -0.89
C ASN A 35 -0.30 13.84 0.42
N GLY A 36 -1.03 13.99 1.54
CA GLY A 36 -0.48 14.36 2.83
C GLY A 36 -0.07 13.16 3.69
N PRO A 37 0.32 13.41 4.96
CA PRO A 37 0.73 12.36 5.89
C PRO A 37 -0.32 11.27 6.13
N ALA A 38 -1.60 11.60 5.96
CA ALA A 38 -2.69 10.64 6.09
C ALA A 38 -2.62 9.53 5.03
N LEU A 39 -2.17 9.84 3.80
CA LEU A 39 -1.95 8.86 2.73
C LEU A 39 -0.91 7.84 3.14
N VAL A 40 0.24 8.34 3.59
CA VAL A 40 1.35 7.48 4.01
C VAL A 40 0.93 6.60 5.17
N TRP A 41 0.25 7.18 6.18
CA TRP A 41 -0.25 6.43 7.32
C TRP A 41 -1.21 5.31 6.90
N LEU A 42 -2.20 5.60 6.05
CA LEU A 42 -3.17 4.60 5.62
C LEU A 42 -2.55 3.52 4.73
N ALA A 43 -1.67 3.89 3.81
CA ALA A 43 -0.97 2.95 2.95
C ALA A 43 -0.11 1.96 3.76
N ASP A 44 0.54 2.43 4.83
CA ASP A 44 1.34 1.60 5.75
C ASP A 44 0.45 0.58 6.50
N HIS A 45 -0.73 0.99 6.98
CA HIS A 45 -1.69 0.07 7.59
C HIS A 45 -2.23 -0.98 6.61
N LEU A 46 -2.50 -0.58 5.36
CA LEU A 46 -2.93 -1.51 4.32
C LEU A 46 -1.83 -2.53 3.98
N LEU A 47 -0.57 -2.09 3.95
CA LEU A 47 0.57 -2.96 3.73
C LEU A 47 0.70 -3.99 4.86
N ASP A 48 0.63 -3.55 6.11
CA ASP A 48 0.68 -4.44 7.27
C ASP A 48 -0.47 -5.45 7.28
N ALA A 49 -1.68 -5.01 6.96
CA ALA A 49 -2.85 -5.89 6.86
C ALA A 49 -2.66 -6.96 5.77
N ARG A 50 -2.20 -6.58 4.58
CA ARG A 50 -1.96 -7.54 3.47
C ARG A 50 -0.84 -8.53 3.80
N ARG A 51 0.22 -8.09 4.49
CA ARG A 51 1.31 -8.97 4.96
C ARG A 51 0.83 -9.97 6.02
N GLN A 52 -0.09 -9.57 6.89
CA GLN A 52 -0.70 -10.48 7.85
C GLN A 52 -1.56 -11.54 7.15
N THR A 53 -2.40 -11.16 6.18
CA THR A 53 -3.19 -12.11 5.40
C THR A 53 -2.31 -13.09 4.62
N ALA A 54 -1.20 -12.62 4.05
CA ALA A 54 -0.24 -13.47 3.33
C ALA A 54 0.51 -14.45 4.26
N LYS A 55 0.57 -14.18 5.57
CA LYS A 55 1.17 -15.06 6.57
C LYS A 55 0.20 -16.12 7.11
N GLU A 56 -1.11 -15.84 7.00
CA GLU A 56 -2.18 -16.73 7.45
C GLU A 56 -2.65 -17.72 6.37
N SER A 57 -2.30 -17.48 5.09
CA SER A 57 -2.47 -18.42 3.96
C SER A 57 -1.25 -19.29 3.73
#